data_AF-A0A7C8UWI1-F1
#
_entry.id   AF-A0A7C8UWI1-F1
#
_cell.length_a   1.000
_cell.length_b   1.000
_cell.length_c   1.000
_cell.angle_alpha   90.00
_cell.angle_beta   90.00
_cell.angle_gamma   90.00
#
_symmetry.space_group_name_H-M   'P 1'
#
loop_
_entity.id
_entity.type
_entity.pdbx_description
1 polymer ?
#
loop_
_entity_poly.entity_id
_entity_poly.type
_entity_poly.pdbx_seq_one_letter_code
_entity_poly.pdbx_strand_id
1 'polypeptide(L)'
;MAQLITDFQYSTASGKGSLNGSVDRLEPKASTNLWDGLKMGMNLLHDLQHKSEASGSSTTAKKANNRLASLFILTDGQPNVNPPRGHIPMLQQWLESHPDTRFAINGFGFGYDLDSSLMSDIARTGGGHYGFIADAGMVGTVFVHALANLFSTYATTCHLNVEVPDGAKVKKPRGEFPFTESSWGAKIDIGDIQYGQSRDFIIEIDGLSEPKPEDIIVTLVAKPWESEDVVNHAVTITTSPEPNDTSRDYEYHLHRLNFVTTVYALAKDAYKKVGQNLTDALKEVQAVFEEQSKAIKENLGDHPAAEPLGTDIGGEGLLAVAPDGTAWKKWGRHYFPSLARAHQMQRCNNFKDPGLQVYGKDSPLFIKSRDFADAEFDKLPPPTPSSTPMPDFSRFGRGARGGGGFASAPRVALSSMSRYNVRGGVCFTGDSPVTLSDGTKVRIDTLRRGSFIMTGRGVGEVSAIVKTRVSGTTDICMIGDMKVTPWHPIHYDGAWRFPGDLLQPQEVECEAVYSVLMMPSPYVEDHSMYVDAIQVVTLGHGLVNTENVENDVRNHEFFGNYSAVFDGLRELKGFYEDGVCECEGVLRDAETGLIKGFAKSTEKRETLVDTVIGQPVRVHS
;
A
#
# COMPACT_ATOMS: atom_id res chain seq x y z
N MET A 1 24.46 -3.40 18.14
CA MET A 1 23.99 -2.24 18.92
C MET A 1 23.49 -1.20 17.94
N ALA A 2 22.43 -0.47 18.30
CA ALA A 2 21.90 0.64 17.54
C ALA A 2 22.90 1.80 17.50
N GLN A 3 22.83 2.59 16.45
CA GLN A 3 23.71 3.73 16.21
C GLN A 3 22.85 4.94 15.87
N LEU A 4 23.06 6.05 16.57
CA LEU A 4 22.47 7.33 16.20
C LEU A 4 23.25 7.89 15.00
N ILE A 5 22.58 8.02 13.86
CA ILE A 5 23.20 8.54 12.62
C ILE A 5 23.15 10.07 12.59
N THR A 6 22.04 10.65 13.01
CA THR A 6 21.84 12.10 13.13
C THR A 6 20.91 12.38 14.30
N ASP A 7 21.21 13.45 15.02
CA ASP A 7 20.30 14.03 16.01
C ASP A 7 19.19 14.86 15.33
N PHE A 8 18.20 15.34 16.08
CA PHE A 8 17.09 16.15 15.55
C PHE A 8 17.61 17.38 14.79
N GLN A 9 17.12 17.55 13.56
CA GLN A 9 17.42 18.70 12.71
C GLN A 9 16.14 19.44 12.37
N TYR A 10 16.21 20.78 12.31
CA TYR A 10 15.14 21.56 11.68
C TYR A 10 15.19 21.36 10.17
N SER A 11 14.04 21.17 9.53
CA SER A 11 13.93 20.98 8.07
C SER A 11 14.16 22.26 7.24
N THR A 12 15.13 23.09 7.63
CA THR A 12 15.66 24.20 6.82
C THR A 12 16.43 23.65 5.62
N ALA A 13 16.80 24.48 4.64
CA ALA A 13 17.62 24.02 3.51
C ALA A 13 18.92 23.34 3.98
N SER A 14 19.61 23.92 4.98
CA SER A 14 20.81 23.33 5.57
C SER A 14 20.53 22.03 6.32
N GLY A 15 19.44 21.97 7.09
CA GLY A 15 19.07 20.76 7.82
C GLY A 15 18.67 19.62 6.87
N LYS A 16 17.89 19.91 5.82
CA LYS A 16 17.58 18.94 4.75
C LYS A 16 18.85 18.43 4.08
N GLY A 17 19.80 19.29 3.76
CA GLY A 17 21.11 18.88 3.22
C GLY A 17 21.87 17.94 4.17
N SER A 18 21.88 18.23 5.47
CA SER A 18 22.51 17.37 6.49
C SER A 18 21.80 16.03 6.68
N LEU A 19 20.47 16.02 6.58
CA LEU A 19 19.65 14.80 6.69
C LEU A 19 19.86 13.91 5.46
N ASN A 20 19.83 14.46 4.24
CA ASN A 20 20.11 13.72 3.01
C ASN A 20 21.50 13.08 3.06
N GLY A 21 22.53 13.85 3.42
CA GLY A 21 23.87 13.29 3.57
C GLY A 21 23.96 12.20 4.65
N SER A 22 23.08 12.22 5.66
CA SER A 22 22.99 11.16 6.67
C SER A 22 22.30 9.90 6.15
N VAL A 23 21.27 10.05 5.33
CA VAL A 23 20.59 8.96 4.63
C VAL A 23 21.56 8.29 3.64
N ASP A 24 22.34 9.06 2.90
CA ASP A 24 23.32 8.57 1.92
C ASP A 24 24.43 7.70 2.54
N ARG A 25 24.67 7.82 3.86
CA ARG A 25 25.66 7.03 4.61
C ARG A 25 25.08 5.76 5.23
N LEU A 26 23.78 5.49 5.06
CA LEU A 26 23.17 4.26 5.55
C LEU A 26 23.61 3.09 4.67
N GLU A 27 24.17 2.06 5.31
CA GLU A 27 24.63 0.84 4.65
C GLU A 27 23.98 -0.38 5.31
N PRO A 28 23.59 -1.42 4.53
CA PRO A 28 23.12 -2.67 5.08
C PRO A 28 24.15 -3.30 6.02
N LYS A 29 23.71 -3.75 7.20
CA LYS A 29 24.53 -4.50 8.17
C LYS A 29 23.87 -5.86 8.43
N ALA A 30 24.63 -6.79 9.01
CA ALA A 30 24.22 -8.20 9.12
C ALA A 30 23.20 -8.53 10.23
N SER A 31 22.70 -7.55 10.99
CA SER A 31 21.85 -7.83 12.17
C SER A 31 20.73 -6.82 12.39
N THR A 32 19.60 -7.31 12.89
CA THR A 32 18.42 -6.52 13.25
C THR A 32 18.20 -6.60 14.76
N ASN A 33 18.67 -5.58 15.48
CA ASN A 33 18.37 -5.39 16.91
C ASN A 33 17.27 -4.33 17.06
N LEU A 34 16.03 -4.78 16.87
CA LEU A 34 14.85 -3.92 16.84
C LEU A 34 14.64 -3.18 18.16
N TRP A 35 14.82 -3.87 19.30
CA TRP A 35 14.67 -3.27 20.62
C TRP A 35 15.65 -2.11 20.88
N ASP A 36 16.92 -2.28 20.53
CA ASP A 36 17.94 -1.26 20.81
C ASP A 36 17.68 0.01 19.98
N GLY A 37 17.22 -0.14 18.73
CA GLY A 37 16.79 0.99 17.89
C GLY A 37 15.53 1.68 18.44
N LEU A 38 14.52 0.89 18.80
CA LEU A 38 13.28 1.38 19.42
C LEU A 38 13.57 2.15 20.71
N LYS A 39 14.35 1.57 21.64
CA LYS A 39 14.73 2.21 22.91
C LYS A 39 15.51 3.50 22.69
N MET A 40 16.45 3.52 21.74
CA MET A 40 17.20 4.74 21.40
C MET A 40 16.26 5.85 20.91
N GLY A 41 15.34 5.53 20.00
CA GLY A 41 14.36 6.50 19.48
C GLY A 41 13.40 7.04 20.56
N MET A 42 12.90 6.16 21.43
CA MET A 42 12.05 6.56 22.57
C MET A 42 12.78 7.49 23.54
N ASN A 43 14.02 7.16 23.90
CA ASN A 43 14.83 8.00 24.79
C ASN A 43 15.12 9.37 24.17
N LEU A 44 15.40 9.45 22.86
CA LEU A 44 15.61 10.71 22.16
C LEU A 44 14.38 11.61 22.20
N LEU A 45 13.19 11.06 21.92
CA LEU A 45 11.93 11.82 21.96
C LEU A 45 11.57 12.24 23.38
N HIS A 46 11.70 11.33 24.35
CA HIS A 46 11.48 11.63 25.75
C HIS A 46 12.40 12.77 26.21
N ASP A 47 13.70 12.68 25.94
CA ASP A 47 14.65 13.71 26.34
C ASP A 47 14.40 15.04 25.63
N LEU A 48 13.96 15.03 24.37
CA LEU A 48 13.56 16.25 23.64
C LEU A 48 12.37 16.96 24.31
N GLN A 49 11.43 16.20 24.88
CA GLN A 49 10.21 16.70 25.52
C GLN A 49 10.44 17.10 27.00
N HIS A 50 11.30 16.38 27.72
CA HIS A 50 11.47 16.50 29.17
C HIS A 50 12.83 17.05 29.61
N LYS A 51 13.68 17.50 28.68
CA LYS A 51 15.01 18.05 28.99
C LYS A 51 14.96 19.06 30.15
N SER A 52 15.65 18.73 31.24
CA SER A 52 16.12 19.73 32.21
C SER A 52 17.56 20.13 31.84
N GLU A 53 18.00 21.33 32.21
CA GLU A 53 19.34 21.84 31.88
C GLU A 53 20.51 21.03 32.50
N ALA A 54 20.23 19.97 33.27
CA ALA A 54 21.24 19.09 33.87
C ALA A 54 21.68 17.94 32.92
N SER A 55 22.98 17.68 32.90
CA SER A 55 23.69 16.77 32.00
C SER A 55 23.20 15.31 32.01
N GLY A 56 23.07 14.68 30.83
CA GLY A 56 22.71 13.27 30.66
C GLY A 56 21.82 12.96 29.45
N SER A 57 21.40 13.98 28.69
CA SER A 57 20.48 13.85 27.55
C SER A 57 21.09 13.07 26.38
N SER A 58 20.28 12.18 25.80
CA SER A 58 20.57 11.45 24.57
C SER A 58 20.55 12.32 23.31
N THR A 59 20.07 13.57 23.40
CA THR A 59 20.00 14.53 22.29
C THR A 59 20.66 15.87 22.64
N THR A 60 21.32 16.47 21.67
CA THR A 60 21.84 17.85 21.67
C THR A 60 20.79 18.90 21.35
N ALA A 61 19.62 18.50 20.84
CA ALA A 61 18.54 19.41 20.48
C ALA A 61 17.96 20.16 21.69
N LYS A 62 17.45 21.37 21.44
CA LYS A 62 16.76 22.18 22.47
C LYS A 62 15.40 21.57 22.79
N LYS A 63 14.95 21.75 24.03
CA LYS A 63 13.61 21.31 24.48
C LYS A 63 12.55 21.81 23.50
N ALA A 64 11.69 20.91 23.06
CA ALA A 64 10.57 21.21 22.18
C ALA A 64 9.25 21.07 22.95
N ASN A 65 8.75 22.19 23.47
CA ASN A 65 7.39 22.21 24.03
C ASN A 65 6.37 22.22 22.87
N ASN A 66 5.20 21.63 23.09
CA ASN A 66 4.02 21.74 22.21
C ASN A 66 4.32 21.37 20.75
N ARG A 67 5.10 20.30 20.55
CA ARG A 67 5.37 19.74 19.22
C ARG A 67 4.83 18.34 19.12
N LEU A 68 4.09 18.11 18.04
CA LEU A 68 3.71 16.77 17.65
C LEU A 68 4.96 15.92 17.41
N ALA A 69 5.00 14.75 18.04
CA ALA A 69 6.10 13.82 17.99
C ALA A 69 5.61 12.42 17.61
N SER A 70 6.44 11.70 16.85
CA SER A 70 6.15 10.35 16.37
C SER A 70 7.44 9.59 16.13
N LEU A 71 7.44 8.30 16.45
CA LEU A 71 8.55 7.38 16.19
C LEU A 71 8.14 6.43 15.06
N PHE A 72 8.89 6.43 13.96
CA PHE A 72 8.71 5.49 12.86
C PHE A 72 9.81 4.43 12.91
N ILE A 73 9.43 3.16 13.05
CA ILE A 73 10.34 2.02 12.99
C ILE A 73 10.14 1.32 11.66
N LEU A 74 11.22 1.15 10.91
CA LEU A 74 11.25 0.55 9.58
C LEU A 74 12.09 -0.73 9.65
N THR A 75 11.58 -1.84 9.09
CA THR A 75 12.34 -3.10 8.98
C THR A 75 11.94 -3.89 7.75
N ASP A 76 12.92 -4.49 7.07
CA ASP A 76 12.77 -5.48 6.01
C ASP A 76 13.11 -6.91 6.47
N GLY A 77 13.47 -7.06 7.75
CA GLY A 77 13.98 -8.30 8.33
C GLY A 77 13.39 -8.63 9.70
N GLN A 78 13.62 -9.87 10.15
CA GLN A 78 13.26 -10.34 11.49
C GLN A 78 14.32 -9.95 12.54
N PRO A 79 13.94 -9.60 13.78
CA PRO A 79 14.91 -9.35 14.85
C PRO A 79 15.71 -10.60 15.17
N ASN A 80 17.04 -10.47 15.18
CA ASN A 80 17.96 -11.56 15.55
C ASN A 80 18.70 -11.29 16.87
N VAL A 81 18.40 -10.16 17.52
CA VAL A 81 18.82 -9.87 18.89
C VAL A 81 17.58 -9.51 19.71
N ASN A 82 17.27 -10.33 20.70
CA ASN A 82 16.08 -10.17 21.54
C ASN A 82 16.46 -9.60 22.92
N PRO A 83 15.66 -8.68 23.49
CA PRO A 83 15.87 -8.25 24.86
C PRO A 83 15.46 -9.35 25.86
N PRO A 84 15.98 -9.33 27.11
CA PRO A 84 15.85 -10.45 28.04
C PRO A 84 14.41 -10.89 28.37
N ARG A 85 13.45 -9.96 28.34
CA ARG A 85 12.03 -10.22 28.63
C ARG A 85 11.14 -10.21 27.37
N GLY A 86 11.73 -10.16 26.18
CA GLY A 86 11.02 -9.93 24.93
C GLY A 86 10.67 -8.45 24.69
N HIS A 87 10.35 -8.11 23.44
CA HIS A 87 10.15 -6.73 22.99
C HIS A 87 8.95 -6.06 23.68
N ILE A 88 7.80 -6.72 23.72
CA ILE A 88 6.56 -6.13 24.23
C ILE A 88 6.60 -5.87 25.75
N PRO A 89 7.02 -6.82 26.61
CA PRO A 89 7.12 -6.54 28.06
C PRO A 89 8.12 -5.43 28.39
N MET A 90 9.21 -5.34 27.63
CA MET A 90 10.19 -4.26 27.80
C MET A 90 9.64 -2.90 27.36
N LEU A 91 8.86 -2.86 26.27
CA LEU A 91 8.19 -1.65 25.80
C LEU A 91 7.13 -1.18 26.81
N GLN A 92 6.30 -2.09 27.31
CA GLN A 92 5.31 -1.79 28.36
C GLN A 92 5.98 -1.20 29.60
N GLN A 93 7.04 -1.85 30.10
CA GLN A 93 7.81 -1.35 31.24
C GLN A 93 8.40 0.06 30.97
N TRP A 94 8.86 0.32 29.75
CA TRP A 94 9.37 1.64 29.39
C TRP A 94 8.23 2.69 29.42
N LEU A 95 7.08 2.40 28.82
CA LEU A 95 5.93 3.33 28.81
C LEU A 95 5.36 3.57 30.21
N GLU A 96 5.28 2.54 31.06
CA GLU A 96 4.84 2.65 32.46
C GLU A 96 5.77 3.53 33.30
N SER A 97 7.09 3.50 33.01
CA SER A 97 8.06 4.37 33.66
C SER A 97 8.11 5.80 33.09
N HIS A 98 7.43 6.06 31.98
CA HIS A 98 7.32 7.36 31.33
C HIS A 98 5.86 7.68 30.97
N PRO A 99 4.97 7.82 31.97
CA PRO A 99 3.53 7.98 31.76
C PRO A 99 3.15 9.27 31.00
N ASP A 100 4.06 10.25 30.96
CA ASP A 100 3.89 11.50 30.22
C ASP A 100 4.29 11.41 28.73
N THR A 101 4.56 10.22 28.20
CA THR A 101 4.91 10.01 26.78
C THR A 101 3.92 10.71 25.85
N ARG A 102 4.42 11.58 24.96
CA ARG A 102 3.60 12.35 23.98
C ARG A 102 3.96 12.04 22.53
N PHE A 103 4.19 10.77 22.22
CA PHE A 103 4.43 10.32 20.85
C PHE A 103 3.83 8.94 20.62
N ALA A 104 3.45 8.68 19.37
CA ALA A 104 3.02 7.36 18.94
C ALA A 104 4.20 6.58 18.33
N ILE A 105 4.21 5.27 18.47
CA ILE A 105 5.17 4.38 17.81
C ILE A 105 4.49 3.71 16.63
N ASN A 106 5.01 3.97 15.43
CA ASN A 106 4.49 3.42 14.18
C ASN A 106 5.51 2.45 13.58
N GLY A 107 5.03 1.32 13.07
CA GLY A 107 5.84 0.28 12.46
C GLY A 107 5.62 0.21 10.95
N PHE A 108 6.67 0.03 10.18
CA PHE A 108 6.61 -0.18 8.74
C PHE A 108 7.45 -1.39 8.35
N GLY A 109 6.79 -2.38 7.76
CA GLY A 109 7.38 -3.65 7.36
C GLY A 109 7.54 -3.74 5.84
N PHE A 110 8.74 -4.06 5.36
CA PHE A 110 9.05 -4.16 3.92
C PHE A 110 9.28 -5.60 3.49
N GLY A 111 8.70 -5.99 2.35
CA GLY A 111 8.92 -7.32 1.77
C GLY A 111 8.22 -8.43 2.56
N TYR A 112 8.76 -9.65 2.59
CA TYR A 112 8.05 -10.82 3.12
C TYR A 112 8.82 -11.59 4.21
N ASP A 113 10.03 -11.15 4.56
CA ASP A 113 10.87 -11.76 5.59
C ASP A 113 10.90 -10.93 6.87
N LEU A 114 9.72 -10.66 7.44
CA LEU A 114 9.59 -9.85 8.65
C LEU A 114 8.64 -10.47 9.67
N ASP A 115 8.83 -10.11 10.93
CA ASP A 115 7.90 -10.43 12.01
C ASP A 115 6.82 -9.34 12.11
N SER A 116 5.83 -9.40 11.21
CA SER A 116 4.71 -8.46 11.18
C SER A 116 3.84 -8.50 12.43
N SER A 117 3.77 -9.65 13.10
CA SER A 117 3.04 -9.79 14.36
C SER A 117 3.69 -8.93 15.44
N LEU A 118 5.01 -9.08 15.60
CA LEU A 118 5.78 -8.25 16.51
C LEU A 118 5.72 -6.75 16.16
N MET A 119 5.83 -6.39 14.88
CA MET A 119 5.74 -4.99 14.43
C MET A 119 4.36 -4.38 14.74
N SER A 120 3.29 -5.14 14.50
CA SER A 120 1.92 -4.77 14.87
C SER A 120 1.78 -4.60 16.38
N ASP A 121 2.32 -5.52 17.19
CA ASP A 121 2.24 -5.46 18.65
C ASP A 121 3.04 -4.28 19.22
N ILE A 122 4.22 -3.96 18.67
CA ILE A 122 4.98 -2.76 19.02
C ILE A 122 4.16 -1.51 18.73
N ALA A 123 3.58 -1.40 17.52
CA ALA A 123 2.79 -0.24 17.14
C ALA A 123 1.55 -0.08 18.03
N ARG A 124 0.80 -1.17 18.28
CA ARG A 124 -0.37 -1.17 19.16
C ARG A 124 -0.02 -0.78 20.59
N THR A 125 1.07 -1.33 21.14
CA THR A 125 1.53 -1.03 22.50
C THR A 125 1.97 0.43 22.63
N GLY A 126 2.61 0.98 21.61
CA GLY A 126 2.99 2.39 21.54
C GLY A 126 1.90 3.32 21.00
N GLY A 127 0.65 2.87 20.89
CA GLY A 127 -0.49 3.68 20.49
C GLY A 127 -0.54 4.10 19.01
N GLY A 128 0.39 3.65 18.17
CA GLY A 128 0.48 4.02 16.76
C GLY A 128 -0.03 2.95 15.79
N HIS A 129 0.41 3.05 14.55
CA HIS A 129 -0.05 2.26 13.41
C HIS A 129 1.03 1.34 12.84
N TYR A 130 0.64 0.22 12.24
CA TYR A 130 1.55 -0.69 11.51
C TYR A 130 1.17 -0.73 10.03
N GLY A 131 2.08 -0.32 9.15
CA GLY A 131 1.91 -0.35 7.70
C GLY A 131 2.73 -1.46 7.05
N PHE A 132 2.08 -2.28 6.23
CA PHE A 132 2.74 -3.30 5.41
C PHE A 132 3.06 -2.78 4.00
N ILE A 133 4.31 -2.96 3.55
CA ILE A 133 4.81 -2.53 2.25
C ILE A 133 5.32 -3.76 1.52
N ALA A 134 4.46 -4.36 0.70
CA ALA A 134 4.76 -5.60 -0.03
C ALA A 134 5.87 -5.41 -1.08
N ASP A 135 5.90 -4.25 -1.72
CA ASP A 135 6.83 -3.90 -2.77
C ASP A 135 7.06 -2.37 -2.84
N ALA A 136 8.03 -1.96 -3.64
CA ALA A 136 8.42 -0.56 -3.76
C ALA A 136 7.30 0.37 -4.27
N GLY A 137 6.32 -0.15 -5.02
CA GLY A 137 5.13 0.58 -5.46
C GLY A 137 4.16 0.93 -4.32
N MET A 138 4.29 0.31 -3.14
CA MET A 138 3.51 0.68 -1.95
C MET A 138 4.17 1.75 -1.08
N VAL A 139 5.47 2.04 -1.28
CA VAL A 139 6.23 2.96 -0.42
C VAL A 139 5.61 4.36 -0.45
N GLY A 140 5.34 4.89 -1.64
CA GLY A 140 4.79 6.23 -1.82
C GLY A 140 3.47 6.38 -1.08
N THR A 141 2.49 5.53 -1.41
CA THR A 141 1.18 5.61 -0.77
C THR A 141 1.24 5.45 0.74
N VAL A 142 2.00 4.49 1.27
CA VAL A 142 2.00 4.24 2.72
C VAL A 142 2.59 5.41 3.49
N PHE A 143 3.71 5.98 3.04
CA PHE A 143 4.32 7.13 3.74
C PHE A 143 3.58 8.45 3.52
N VAL A 144 2.99 8.67 2.34
CA VAL A 144 2.12 9.83 2.08
C VAL A 144 0.96 9.85 3.08
N HIS A 145 0.29 8.72 3.26
CA HIS A 145 -0.83 8.60 4.20
C HIS A 145 -0.37 8.63 5.67
N ALA A 146 0.79 8.05 6.00
CA ALA A 146 1.35 8.15 7.34
C ALA A 146 1.64 9.60 7.74
N LEU A 147 2.20 10.41 6.83
CA LEU A 147 2.43 11.84 7.06
C LEU A 147 1.12 12.62 7.13
N ALA A 148 0.14 12.29 6.29
CA ALA A 148 -1.18 12.93 6.33
C ALA A 148 -1.90 12.71 7.66
N ASN A 149 -1.91 11.46 8.17
CA ASN A 149 -2.47 11.12 9.48
C ASN A 149 -1.69 11.78 10.63
N LEU A 150 -0.35 11.86 10.51
CA LEU A 150 0.47 12.54 11.49
C LEU A 150 0.09 14.03 11.55
N PHE A 151 0.16 14.76 10.43
CA PHE A 151 -0.11 16.19 10.39
C PHE A 151 -1.55 16.57 10.72
N SER A 152 -2.50 15.64 10.60
CA SER A 152 -3.87 15.84 11.06
C SER A 152 -4.12 15.43 12.52
N THR A 153 -3.11 15.01 13.28
CA THR A 153 -3.27 14.59 14.68
C THR A 153 -3.70 15.76 15.57
N TYR A 154 -4.73 15.54 16.39
CA TYR A 154 -5.20 16.45 17.44
C TYR A 154 -4.54 16.13 18.78
N ALA A 155 -4.53 14.87 19.17
CA ALA A 155 -3.97 14.40 20.44
C ALA A 155 -3.23 13.09 20.23
N THR A 156 -2.04 12.95 20.83
CA THR A 156 -1.12 11.82 20.60
C THR A 156 -1.44 10.59 21.44
N THR A 157 -2.23 10.77 22.49
CA THR A 157 -2.59 9.71 23.43
C THR A 157 -3.95 10.03 24.01
N CYS A 158 -4.91 9.15 23.75
CA CYS A 158 -6.30 9.28 24.17
C CYS A 158 -6.81 7.96 24.75
N HIS A 159 -7.74 8.07 25.69
CA HIS A 159 -8.53 6.96 26.18
C HIS A 159 -9.97 7.39 26.45
N LEU A 160 -10.89 6.43 26.40
CA LEU A 160 -12.26 6.60 26.85
C LEU A 160 -12.39 6.11 28.29
N ASN A 161 -12.97 6.93 29.14
CA ASN A 161 -13.53 6.48 30.40
C ASN A 161 -15.03 6.22 30.19
N VAL A 162 -15.46 5.00 30.49
CA VAL A 162 -16.86 4.58 30.45
C VAL A 162 -17.27 4.33 31.90
N GLU A 163 -18.00 5.28 32.47
CA GLU A 163 -18.51 5.19 33.83
C GLU A 163 -19.93 4.61 33.80
N VAL A 164 -20.19 3.64 34.68
CA VAL A 164 -21.48 2.92 34.76
C VAL A 164 -21.96 2.83 36.21
N PRO A 165 -23.27 2.66 36.45
CA PRO A 165 -23.83 2.56 37.80
C PRO A 165 -23.37 1.32 38.57
N ASP A 166 -23.55 1.37 39.89
CA ASP A 166 -23.29 0.22 40.77
C ASP A 166 -24.07 -1.03 40.31
N GLY A 167 -23.36 -2.14 40.16
CA GLY A 167 -23.90 -3.41 39.69
C GLY A 167 -23.84 -3.61 38.17
N ALA A 168 -23.59 -2.55 37.38
CA ALA A 168 -23.33 -2.65 35.96
C ALA A 168 -21.84 -2.93 35.67
N LYS A 169 -21.55 -3.54 34.53
CA LYS A 169 -20.19 -3.87 34.09
C LYS A 169 -20.01 -3.64 32.60
N VAL A 170 -18.92 -2.94 32.25
CA VAL A 170 -18.51 -2.75 30.85
C VAL A 170 -17.82 -4.01 30.35
N LYS A 171 -18.26 -4.57 29.22
CA LYS A 171 -17.55 -5.68 28.56
C LYS A 171 -16.32 -5.19 27.83
N LYS A 172 -15.36 -6.08 27.63
CA LYS A 172 -14.22 -5.82 26.73
C LYS A 172 -14.77 -5.43 25.34
N PRO A 173 -14.42 -4.26 24.80
CA PRO A 173 -14.92 -3.80 23.52
C PRO A 173 -14.41 -4.68 22.37
N ARG A 174 -15.22 -4.78 21.30
CA ARG A 174 -14.84 -5.45 20.05
C ARG A 174 -13.71 -4.69 19.37
N GLY A 175 -12.93 -5.40 18.55
CA GLY A 175 -11.80 -4.83 17.82
C GLY A 175 -10.49 -4.86 18.60
N GLU A 176 -10.38 -5.63 19.69
CA GLU A 176 -9.13 -5.86 20.44
C GLU A 176 -8.45 -4.57 20.97
N PHE A 177 -9.23 -3.59 21.42
CA PHE A 177 -8.70 -2.43 22.12
C PHE A 177 -8.13 -2.82 23.50
N PRO A 178 -7.04 -2.20 23.97
CA PRO A 178 -6.62 -2.33 25.35
C PRO A 178 -7.72 -1.83 26.30
N PHE A 179 -8.04 -2.67 27.29
CA PHE A 179 -9.18 -2.50 28.17
C PHE A 179 -8.75 -2.75 29.62
N THR A 180 -9.03 -1.79 30.50
CA THR A 180 -8.80 -1.92 31.94
C THR A 180 -10.13 -1.77 32.67
N GLU A 181 -10.62 -2.87 33.25
CA GLU A 181 -11.81 -2.86 34.11
C GLU A 181 -11.50 -2.09 35.41
N SER A 182 -12.48 -1.35 35.92
CA SER A 182 -12.38 -0.59 37.17
C SER A 182 -13.70 -0.66 37.93
N SER A 183 -13.69 -0.33 39.21
CA SER A 183 -14.91 -0.36 40.03
C SER A 183 -15.99 0.61 39.56
N TRP A 184 -15.60 1.68 38.88
CA TRP A 184 -16.48 2.70 38.32
C TRP A 184 -16.92 2.42 36.87
N GLY A 185 -16.40 1.35 36.24
CA GLY A 185 -16.66 1.02 34.84
C GLY A 185 -15.40 0.54 34.13
N ALA A 186 -14.91 1.28 33.14
CA ALA A 186 -13.69 0.88 32.41
C ALA A 186 -12.95 2.02 31.71
N LYS A 187 -11.65 1.79 31.50
CA LYS A 187 -10.79 2.59 30.62
C LYS A 187 -10.50 1.81 29.34
N ILE A 188 -10.68 2.46 28.18
CA ILE A 188 -10.37 1.92 26.85
C ILE A 188 -9.30 2.79 26.21
N ASP A 189 -8.09 2.27 25.99
CA ASP A 189 -7.03 3.02 25.30
C ASP A 189 -7.27 3.01 23.79
N ILE A 190 -7.32 4.19 23.18
CA ILE A 190 -7.68 4.34 21.77
C ILE A 190 -6.51 4.85 20.90
N GLY A 191 -5.39 5.25 21.49
CA GLY A 191 -4.25 5.82 20.77
C GLY A 191 -4.45 7.31 20.45
N ASP A 192 -3.87 7.81 19.37
CA ASP A 192 -4.00 9.19 18.92
C ASP A 192 -5.28 9.43 18.10
N ILE A 193 -5.79 10.66 18.01
CA ILE A 193 -7.01 11.03 17.24
C ILE A 193 -6.72 12.17 16.26
N GLN A 194 -7.39 12.19 15.11
CA GLN A 194 -7.17 13.16 14.03
C GLN A 194 -8.30 14.20 13.94
N TYR A 195 -7.96 15.42 13.52
CA TYR A 195 -8.92 16.44 13.11
C TYR A 195 -9.74 15.97 11.90
N GLY A 196 -11.06 16.14 11.98
CA GLY A 196 -11.99 15.83 10.88
C GLY A 196 -12.19 14.33 10.61
N GLN A 197 -11.74 13.45 11.51
CA GLN A 197 -11.98 12.00 11.42
C GLN A 197 -12.64 11.50 12.70
N SER A 198 -13.86 10.97 12.59
CA SER A 198 -14.56 10.34 13.71
C SER A 198 -13.89 9.03 14.12
N ARG A 199 -14.12 8.64 15.37
CA ARG A 199 -13.80 7.31 15.88
C ARG A 199 -14.97 6.74 16.63
N ASP A 200 -15.34 5.54 16.21
CA ASP A 200 -16.60 4.92 16.56
C ASP A 200 -16.32 3.60 17.26
N PHE A 201 -17.01 3.37 18.36
CA PHE A 201 -16.80 2.24 19.26
C PHE A 201 -18.13 1.56 19.55
N ILE A 202 -18.10 0.24 19.76
CA ILE A 202 -19.24 -0.52 20.28
C ILE A 202 -18.88 -0.98 21.68
N ILE A 203 -19.68 -0.54 22.65
CA ILE A 203 -19.51 -0.83 24.07
C ILE A 203 -20.76 -1.58 24.54
N GLU A 204 -20.56 -2.80 25.03
CA GLU A 204 -21.63 -3.61 25.62
C GLU A 204 -21.56 -3.49 27.15
N ILE A 205 -22.70 -3.31 27.81
CA ILE A 205 -22.79 -3.15 29.28
C ILE A 205 -23.78 -4.20 29.81
N ASP A 206 -23.35 -4.97 30.81
CA ASP A 206 -24.20 -5.90 31.55
C ASP A 206 -24.68 -5.28 32.87
N GLY A 207 -25.77 -5.79 33.44
CA GLY A 207 -26.19 -5.46 34.81
C GLY A 207 -26.95 -4.15 34.98
N LEU A 208 -27.39 -3.52 33.88
CA LEU A 208 -28.31 -2.37 33.93
C LEU A 208 -29.73 -2.86 34.26
N SER A 209 -30.24 -2.52 35.44
CA SER A 209 -31.59 -2.87 35.91
C SER A 209 -32.70 -2.13 35.15
N GLU A 210 -32.45 -0.87 34.80
CA GLU A 210 -33.20 -0.07 33.81
C GLU A 210 -32.17 0.67 32.95
N PRO A 211 -32.02 0.37 31.65
CA PRO A 211 -30.99 0.99 30.82
C PRO A 211 -31.37 2.42 30.46
N LYS A 212 -31.08 3.37 31.35
CA LYS A 212 -31.19 4.80 31.05
C LYS A 212 -29.86 5.29 30.49
N PRO A 213 -29.82 5.83 29.27
CA PRO A 213 -28.58 6.32 28.66
C PRO A 213 -27.85 7.37 29.50
N GLU A 214 -28.60 8.18 30.26
CA GLU A 214 -28.08 9.21 31.16
C GLU A 214 -27.26 8.68 32.35
N ASP A 215 -27.39 7.39 32.66
CA ASP A 215 -26.63 6.73 33.73
C ASP A 215 -25.24 6.25 33.25
N ILE A 216 -24.96 6.37 31.95
CA ILE A 216 -23.68 5.98 31.34
C ILE A 216 -22.95 7.25 30.92
N ILE A 217 -21.78 7.52 31.54
CA ILE A 217 -20.96 8.67 31.19
C ILE A 217 -19.77 8.19 30.37
N VAL A 218 -19.65 8.68 29.14
CA VAL A 218 -18.50 8.42 28.28
C VAL A 218 -17.71 9.71 28.11
N THR A 219 -16.47 9.69 28.60
CA THR A 219 -15.55 10.83 28.55
C THR A 219 -14.33 10.45 27.73
N LEU A 220 -14.05 11.24 26.68
CA LEU A 220 -12.78 11.19 25.97
C LEU A 220 -11.75 12.01 26.76
N VAL A 221 -10.75 11.33 27.30
CA VAL A 221 -9.59 11.95 27.93
C VAL A 221 -8.51 12.04 26.86
N ALA A 222 -8.16 13.26 26.46
CA ALA A 222 -7.19 13.53 25.41
C ALA A 222 -6.14 14.53 25.87
N LYS A 223 -4.93 14.40 25.35
CA LYS A 223 -3.86 15.38 25.54
C LYS A 223 -3.52 16.03 24.19
N PRO A 224 -4.06 17.21 23.87
CA PRO A 224 -3.82 17.86 22.60
C PRO A 224 -2.32 18.09 22.40
N TRP A 225 -1.81 17.90 21.19
CA TRP A 225 -0.36 17.97 20.95
C TRP A 225 0.22 19.37 21.21
N GLU A 226 -0.61 20.41 21.11
CA GLU A 226 -0.24 21.80 21.34
C GLU A 226 -0.43 22.29 22.79
N SER A 227 -1.02 21.45 23.66
CA SER A 227 -1.35 21.80 25.04
C SER A 227 -0.62 20.91 26.03
N GLU A 228 -0.16 21.48 27.14
CA GLU A 228 0.37 20.68 28.25
C GLU A 228 -0.75 20.01 29.05
N ASP A 229 -1.95 20.59 29.05
CA ASP A 229 -3.10 20.15 29.83
C ASP A 229 -3.84 18.97 29.18
N VAL A 230 -4.36 18.09 30.04
CA VAL A 230 -5.31 17.05 29.65
C VAL A 230 -6.70 17.68 29.54
N VAL A 231 -7.41 17.39 28.46
CA VAL A 231 -8.78 17.83 28.24
C VAL A 231 -9.73 16.64 28.29
N ASN A 232 -10.90 16.88 28.86
CA ASN A 232 -11.99 15.93 28.92
C ASN A 232 -13.09 16.42 27.99
N HIS A 233 -13.39 15.63 26.95
CA HIS A 233 -14.48 15.90 26.04
C HIS A 233 -15.64 14.95 26.36
N ALA A 234 -16.83 15.50 26.55
CA ALA A 234 -18.04 14.69 26.56
C ALA A 234 -18.19 14.04 25.18
N VAL A 235 -18.41 12.72 25.17
CA VAL A 235 -18.62 11.99 23.92
C VAL A 235 -20.09 12.04 23.55
N THR A 236 -20.39 12.29 22.28
CA THR A 236 -21.76 12.14 21.77
C THR A 236 -22.17 10.69 21.86
N ILE A 237 -23.10 10.40 22.77
CA ILE A 237 -23.71 9.07 22.88
C ILE A 237 -24.95 9.07 21.99
N THR A 238 -24.87 8.36 20.85
CA THR A 238 -26.06 8.07 20.05
C THR A 238 -26.68 6.81 20.60
N THR A 239 -27.78 6.93 21.34
CA THR A 239 -28.63 5.79 21.64
C THR A 239 -29.62 5.60 20.51
N SER A 240 -29.85 4.36 20.11
CA SER A 240 -30.86 4.06 19.10
C SER A 240 -32.21 4.68 19.48
N PRO A 241 -32.99 5.22 18.52
CA PRO A 241 -34.29 5.82 18.78
C PRO A 241 -35.27 4.87 19.49
N GLU A 242 -35.05 3.56 19.37
CA GLU A 242 -35.76 2.52 20.12
C GLU A 242 -34.73 1.66 20.89
N PRO A 243 -34.97 1.33 22.17
CA PRO A 243 -34.16 0.36 22.90
C PRO A 243 -34.07 -0.96 22.11
N ASN A 244 -32.86 -1.33 21.70
CA ASN A 244 -32.51 -2.54 20.91
C ASN A 244 -32.77 -2.50 19.39
N ASP A 245 -33.16 -1.38 18.77
CA ASP A 245 -33.17 -1.30 17.31
C ASP A 245 -31.76 -1.00 16.77
N THR A 246 -31.28 -1.73 15.78
CA THR A 246 -29.92 -1.57 15.26
C THR A 246 -29.89 -0.53 14.15
N SER A 247 -29.16 0.57 14.37
CA SER A 247 -28.92 1.53 13.29
C SER A 247 -28.02 0.93 12.21
N ARG A 248 -28.12 1.44 10.98
CA ARG A 248 -27.20 1.06 9.89
C ARG A 248 -25.74 1.33 10.23
N ASP A 249 -25.47 2.44 10.92
CA ASP A 249 -24.13 2.77 11.40
C ASP A 249 -23.62 1.76 12.44
N TYR A 250 -24.50 1.31 13.36
CA TYR A 250 -24.16 0.26 14.32
C TYR A 250 -23.82 -1.05 13.61
N GLU A 251 -24.65 -1.49 12.65
CA GLU A 251 -24.40 -2.70 11.85
C GLU A 251 -23.07 -2.62 11.08
N TYR A 252 -22.79 -1.47 10.44
CA TYR A 252 -21.52 -1.22 9.76
C TYR A 252 -20.33 -1.34 10.71
N HIS A 253 -20.38 -0.65 11.87
CA HIS A 253 -19.29 -0.69 12.84
C HIS A 253 -19.16 -2.06 13.51
N LEU A 254 -20.24 -2.81 13.67
CA LEU A 254 -20.22 -4.18 14.17
C LEU A 254 -19.46 -5.07 13.20
N HIS A 255 -19.74 -4.99 11.91
CA HIS A 255 -18.97 -5.71 10.89
C HIS A 255 -17.50 -5.28 10.90
N ARG A 256 -17.21 -3.97 10.87
CA ARG A 256 -15.82 -3.46 10.92
C ARG A 256 -15.04 -4.00 12.13
N LEU A 257 -15.62 -3.94 13.33
CA LEU A 257 -14.94 -4.38 14.55
C LEU A 257 -14.87 -5.91 14.69
N ASN A 258 -15.85 -6.64 14.14
CA ASN A 258 -15.78 -8.10 14.05
C ASN A 258 -14.64 -8.53 13.12
N PHE A 259 -14.47 -7.87 11.96
CA PHE A 259 -13.36 -8.13 11.06
C PHE A 259 -12.01 -7.94 11.77
N VAL A 260 -11.82 -6.81 12.45
CA VAL A 260 -10.61 -6.53 13.25
C VAL A 260 -10.38 -7.60 14.32
N THR A 261 -11.42 -8.02 15.03
CA THR A 261 -11.34 -9.05 16.08
C THR A 261 -10.91 -10.39 15.50
N THR A 262 -11.53 -10.82 14.41
CA THR A 262 -11.24 -12.07 13.71
C THR A 262 -9.80 -12.09 13.20
N VAL A 263 -9.35 -10.99 12.56
CA VAL A 263 -7.97 -10.88 12.07
C VAL A 263 -6.96 -10.99 13.19
N TYR A 264 -7.15 -10.29 14.31
CA TYR A 264 -6.20 -10.37 15.42
C TYR A 264 -6.23 -11.71 16.16
N ALA A 265 -7.39 -12.36 16.25
CA ALA A 265 -7.47 -13.73 16.76
C ALA A 265 -6.67 -14.70 15.87
N LEU A 266 -6.87 -14.62 14.54
CA LEU A 266 -6.11 -15.40 13.58
C LEU A 266 -4.60 -15.10 13.69
N ALA A 267 -4.22 -13.83 13.76
CA ALA A 267 -2.83 -13.41 13.90
C ALA A 267 -2.18 -13.78 15.24
N LYS A 268 -2.95 -14.12 16.28
CA LYS A 268 -2.38 -14.61 17.54
C LYS A 268 -2.09 -16.12 17.49
N ASP A 269 -2.93 -16.85 16.78
CA ASP A 269 -2.96 -18.31 16.79
C ASP A 269 -2.26 -18.92 15.57
N ALA A 270 -2.42 -18.33 14.39
CA ALA A 270 -1.97 -18.90 13.12
C ALA A 270 -0.45 -18.94 12.96
N TYR A 271 0.31 -17.98 13.52
CA TYR A 271 1.78 -18.02 13.46
C TYR A 271 2.38 -19.21 14.23
N LYS A 272 1.61 -19.83 15.13
CA LYS A 272 2.01 -21.02 15.89
C LYS A 272 1.50 -22.32 15.26
N LYS A 273 0.59 -22.24 14.29
CA LYS A 273 -0.04 -23.38 13.62
C LYS A 273 0.73 -23.73 12.35
N VAL A 274 0.85 -25.03 12.06
CA VAL A 274 1.48 -25.57 10.85
C VAL A 274 0.64 -26.69 10.26
N GLY A 275 0.77 -26.93 8.95
CA GLY A 275 0.05 -28.00 8.26
C GLY A 275 -1.48 -27.87 8.41
N GLN A 276 -2.13 -28.98 8.76
CA GLN A 276 -3.59 -29.07 8.82
C GLN A 276 -4.23 -28.05 9.78
N ASN A 277 -3.61 -27.79 10.93
CA ASN A 277 -4.13 -26.84 11.91
C ASN A 277 -4.22 -25.41 11.36
N LEU A 278 -3.30 -25.02 10.47
CA LEU A 278 -3.37 -23.72 9.81
C LEU A 278 -4.48 -23.72 8.77
N THR A 279 -4.55 -24.76 7.93
CA THR A 279 -5.60 -24.90 6.91
C THR A 279 -7.00 -24.85 7.52
N ASP A 280 -7.24 -25.52 8.64
CA ASP A 280 -8.55 -25.51 9.30
C ASP A 280 -8.89 -24.11 9.84
N ALA A 281 -7.93 -23.43 10.47
CA ALA A 281 -8.13 -22.05 10.94
C ALA A 281 -8.40 -21.06 9.79
N LEU A 282 -7.70 -21.21 8.66
CA LEU A 282 -7.93 -20.38 7.48
C LEU A 282 -9.31 -20.63 6.86
N LYS A 283 -9.75 -21.90 6.78
CA LYS A 283 -11.11 -22.25 6.33
C LYS A 283 -12.20 -21.66 7.23
N GLU A 284 -12.02 -21.74 8.55
CA GLU A 284 -12.96 -21.16 9.51
C GLU A 284 -13.09 -19.64 9.30
N VAL A 285 -11.96 -18.93 9.16
CA VAL A 285 -11.98 -17.48 8.91
C VAL A 285 -12.50 -17.14 7.52
N GLN A 286 -12.19 -17.93 6.50
CA GLN A 286 -12.73 -17.76 5.15
C GLN A 286 -14.26 -17.79 5.17
N ALA A 287 -14.87 -18.79 5.83
CA ALA A 287 -16.31 -18.88 5.96
C ALA A 287 -16.92 -17.66 6.68
N VAL A 288 -16.25 -17.16 7.73
CA VAL A 288 -16.67 -15.93 8.43
C VAL A 288 -16.63 -14.71 7.50
N PHE A 289 -15.59 -14.57 6.67
CA PHE A 289 -15.46 -13.44 5.74
C PHE A 289 -16.44 -13.55 4.56
N GLU A 290 -16.73 -14.74 4.06
CA GLU A 290 -17.76 -14.98 3.04
C GLU A 290 -19.14 -14.59 3.55
N GLU A 291 -19.51 -15.04 4.75
CA GLU A 291 -20.77 -14.67 5.39
C GLU A 291 -20.85 -13.16 5.66
N GLN A 292 -19.76 -12.58 6.18
CA GLN A 292 -19.70 -11.17 6.50
C GLN A 292 -19.80 -10.28 5.27
N SER A 293 -19.04 -10.55 4.21
CA SER A 293 -19.07 -9.76 2.96
C SER A 293 -20.44 -9.83 2.28
N LYS A 294 -21.07 -11.02 2.30
CA LYS A 294 -22.45 -11.20 1.84
C LYS A 294 -23.44 -10.38 2.67
N ALA A 295 -23.37 -10.46 4.00
CA ALA A 295 -24.26 -9.72 4.90
C ALA A 295 -24.14 -8.20 4.71
N ILE A 296 -22.93 -7.68 4.53
CA ILE A 296 -22.69 -6.26 4.22
C ILE A 296 -23.39 -5.89 2.90
N LYS A 297 -23.22 -6.69 1.85
CA LYS A 297 -23.82 -6.41 0.53
C LYS A 297 -25.34 -6.46 0.54
N GLU A 298 -25.93 -7.41 1.27
CA GLU A 298 -27.38 -7.61 1.31
C GLU A 298 -28.08 -6.61 2.24
N ASN A 299 -27.46 -6.25 3.36
CA ASN A 299 -28.12 -5.48 4.42
C ASN A 299 -27.70 -4.01 4.50
N LEU A 300 -26.53 -3.64 3.94
CA LEU A 300 -25.94 -2.30 4.08
C LEU A 300 -25.62 -1.61 2.73
N GLY A 301 -26.32 -2.01 1.66
CA GLY A 301 -26.04 -1.49 0.30
C GLY A 301 -26.23 0.03 0.14
N ASP A 302 -26.95 0.69 1.04
CA ASP A 302 -27.16 2.15 1.08
C ASP A 302 -26.20 2.89 2.02
N HIS A 303 -25.44 2.18 2.86
CA HIS A 303 -24.50 2.80 3.78
C HIS A 303 -23.19 3.19 3.05
N PRO A 304 -22.78 4.48 3.05
CA PRO A 304 -21.76 5.01 2.15
C PRO A 304 -20.35 4.45 2.36
N ALA A 305 -20.07 3.81 3.50
CA ALA A 305 -18.79 3.17 3.79
C ALA A 305 -18.84 1.64 3.83
N ALA A 306 -20.02 1.03 3.62
CA ALA A 306 -20.20 -0.42 3.76
C ALA A 306 -19.69 -1.21 2.55
N GLU A 307 -19.99 -0.78 1.33
CA GLU A 307 -19.49 -1.44 0.11
C GLU A 307 -17.94 -1.49 0.04
N PRO A 308 -17.19 -0.42 0.36
CA PRO A 308 -15.73 -0.49 0.42
C PRO A 308 -15.20 -1.50 1.46
N LEU A 309 -15.80 -1.54 2.66
CA LEU A 309 -15.45 -2.54 3.68
C LEU A 309 -15.75 -3.97 3.18
N GLY A 310 -16.90 -4.16 2.53
CA GLY A 310 -17.28 -5.45 1.93
C GLY A 310 -16.30 -5.89 0.84
N THR A 311 -15.70 -4.93 0.11
CA THR A 311 -14.69 -5.19 -0.91
C THR A 311 -13.36 -5.62 -0.30
N ASP A 312 -12.90 -4.98 0.77
CA ASP A 312 -11.68 -5.40 1.48
C ASP A 312 -11.83 -6.81 2.05
N ILE A 313 -12.98 -7.11 2.69
CA ILE A 313 -13.25 -8.40 3.32
C ILE A 313 -13.47 -9.51 2.27
N GLY A 314 -14.31 -9.23 1.27
CA GLY A 314 -14.67 -10.17 0.21
C GLY A 314 -13.58 -10.35 -0.85
N GLY A 315 -12.60 -9.44 -0.90
CA GLY A 315 -11.50 -9.46 -1.86
C GLY A 315 -10.20 -9.97 -1.29
N GLU A 316 -9.24 -9.07 -1.05
CA GLU A 316 -7.94 -9.42 -0.47
C GLU A 316 -8.07 -10.14 0.87
N GLY A 317 -9.13 -9.85 1.64
CA GLY A 317 -9.52 -10.59 2.83
C GLY A 317 -9.69 -12.09 2.57
N LEU A 318 -10.47 -12.49 1.57
CA LEU A 318 -10.68 -13.90 1.21
C LEU A 318 -9.44 -14.53 0.59
N LEU A 319 -8.73 -13.80 -0.27
CA LEU A 319 -7.50 -14.29 -0.90
C LEU A 319 -6.42 -14.59 0.14
N ALA A 320 -6.25 -13.72 1.13
CA ALA A 320 -5.26 -13.88 2.20
C ALA A 320 -5.49 -15.15 3.04
N VAL A 321 -6.74 -15.61 3.17
CA VAL A 321 -7.13 -16.79 3.95
C VAL A 321 -7.50 -18.00 3.09
N ALA A 322 -7.06 -18.03 1.83
CA ALA A 322 -7.24 -19.19 0.97
C ALA A 322 -6.80 -20.50 1.69
N PRO A 323 -7.61 -21.58 1.67
CA PRO A 323 -7.36 -22.79 2.46
C PRO A 323 -6.05 -23.51 2.18
N ASP A 324 -5.49 -23.31 0.99
CA ASP A 324 -4.18 -23.85 0.61
C ASP A 324 -3.03 -23.23 1.43
N GLY A 325 -3.28 -22.10 2.08
CA GLY A 325 -2.34 -21.34 2.91
C GLY A 325 -1.21 -20.68 2.12
N THR A 326 -1.26 -20.67 0.79
CA THR A 326 -0.20 -20.12 -0.07
C THR A 326 -0.14 -18.60 0.10
N ALA A 327 -1.28 -17.93 -0.04
CA ALA A 327 -1.39 -16.48 0.14
C ALA A 327 -1.05 -16.06 1.58
N TRP A 328 -1.56 -16.78 2.58
CA TRP A 328 -1.25 -16.52 3.99
C TRP A 328 0.25 -16.53 4.28
N LYS A 329 0.97 -17.55 3.80
CA LYS A 329 2.42 -17.70 4.00
C LYS A 329 3.21 -16.63 3.24
N LYS A 330 2.73 -16.20 2.07
CA LYS A 330 3.42 -15.23 1.23
C LYS A 330 3.21 -13.80 1.75
N TRP A 331 1.96 -13.38 1.92
CA TRP A 331 1.63 -11.97 2.16
C TRP A 331 0.48 -11.76 3.16
N GLY A 332 -0.50 -12.67 3.25
CA GLY A 332 -1.70 -12.48 4.08
C GLY A 332 -1.38 -12.21 5.56
N ARG A 333 -0.43 -12.98 6.13
CA ARG A 333 0.04 -12.78 7.50
C ARG A 333 0.75 -11.43 7.74
N HIS A 334 1.18 -10.73 6.69
CA HIS A 334 1.85 -9.44 6.81
C HIS A 334 0.86 -8.29 6.57
N TYR A 335 -0.06 -8.48 5.64
CA TYR A 335 -1.12 -7.55 5.25
C TYR A 335 -2.17 -7.34 6.36
N PHE A 336 -2.67 -8.44 6.94
CA PHE A 336 -3.78 -8.40 7.89
C PHE A 336 -3.57 -7.55 9.13
N PRO A 337 -2.44 -7.62 9.85
CA PRO A 337 -2.22 -6.73 10.99
C PRO A 337 -2.24 -5.25 10.60
N SER A 338 -1.83 -4.91 9.37
CA SER A 338 -1.86 -3.55 8.84
C SER A 338 -3.30 -3.08 8.56
N LEU A 339 -4.07 -3.89 7.82
CA LEU A 339 -5.47 -3.60 7.50
C LEU A 339 -6.36 -3.55 8.76
N ALA A 340 -6.21 -4.51 9.68
CA ALA A 340 -6.97 -4.54 10.92
C ALA A 340 -6.69 -3.32 11.80
N ARG A 341 -5.41 -2.90 11.93
CA ARG A 341 -5.07 -1.69 12.69
C ARG A 341 -5.65 -0.43 12.05
N ALA A 342 -5.68 -0.38 10.73
CA ALA A 342 -6.27 0.72 9.96
C ALA A 342 -7.77 0.91 10.28
N HIS A 343 -8.54 -0.16 10.18
CA HIS A 343 -9.96 -0.15 10.53
C HIS A 343 -10.21 0.09 12.03
N GLN A 344 -9.38 -0.48 12.91
CA GLN A 344 -9.46 -0.26 14.36
C GLN A 344 -9.28 1.23 14.70
N MET A 345 -8.34 1.92 14.03
CA MET A 345 -8.03 3.33 14.24
C MET A 345 -8.85 4.30 13.37
N GLN A 346 -9.61 3.79 12.40
CA GLN A 346 -10.29 4.55 11.34
C GLN A 346 -9.34 5.50 10.62
N ARG A 347 -8.27 4.93 10.04
CA ARG A 347 -7.26 5.67 9.28
C ARG A 347 -7.08 5.13 7.89
N CYS A 348 -6.95 6.06 6.95
CA CYS A 348 -6.53 5.72 5.60
C CYS A 348 -5.02 5.57 5.61
N ASN A 349 -4.52 4.36 5.35
CA ASN A 349 -3.08 4.07 5.35
C ASN A 349 -2.51 3.85 3.96
N ASN A 350 -3.36 3.63 2.96
CA ASN A 350 -2.97 3.56 1.58
C ASN A 350 -4.19 3.78 0.66
N PHE A 351 -3.94 3.99 -0.62
CA PHE A 351 -5.00 4.10 -1.64
C PHE A 351 -5.44 2.75 -2.22
N LYS A 352 -4.74 1.65 -1.94
CA LYS A 352 -5.02 0.35 -2.56
C LYS A 352 -6.22 -0.35 -1.94
N ASP A 353 -6.44 -0.20 -0.65
CA ASP A 353 -7.55 -0.80 0.10
C ASP A 353 -8.78 0.15 0.09
N PRO A 354 -9.86 -0.16 -0.66
CA PRO A 354 -11.05 0.69 -0.73
C PRO A 354 -11.67 1.04 0.62
N GLY A 355 -11.77 0.07 1.54
CA GLY A 355 -12.36 0.26 2.86
C GLY A 355 -11.57 1.22 3.75
N LEU A 356 -10.31 1.53 3.42
CA LEU A 356 -9.51 2.53 4.11
C LEU A 356 -9.72 3.94 3.56
N GLN A 357 -10.07 4.09 2.28
CA GLN A 357 -10.24 5.39 1.62
C GLN A 357 -11.45 6.18 2.14
N VAL A 358 -12.35 5.52 2.88
CA VAL A 358 -13.48 6.19 3.55
C VAL A 358 -13.03 7.07 4.71
N TYR A 359 -11.80 6.86 5.23
CA TYR A 359 -11.24 7.60 6.35
C TYR A 359 -10.46 8.83 5.86
N GLY A 360 -10.65 9.97 6.51
CA GLY A 360 -10.01 11.24 6.19
C GLY A 360 -10.57 11.95 4.95
N LYS A 361 -11.52 11.34 4.23
CA LYS A 361 -12.13 11.89 3.00
C LYS A 361 -12.84 13.23 3.20
N ASP A 362 -13.32 13.49 4.41
CA ASP A 362 -14.03 14.71 4.78
C ASP A 362 -13.18 15.65 5.64
N SER A 363 -11.88 15.34 5.84
CA SER A 363 -10.94 16.15 6.62
C SER A 363 -10.09 17.03 5.69
N PRO A 364 -10.33 18.35 5.62
CA PRO A 364 -9.55 19.23 4.76
C PRO A 364 -8.06 19.24 5.12
N LEU A 365 -7.74 19.08 6.41
CA LEU A 365 -6.35 19.03 6.89
C LEU A 365 -5.65 17.75 6.45
N PHE A 366 -6.33 16.59 6.53
CA PHE A 366 -5.80 15.33 6.05
C PHE A 366 -5.54 15.37 4.53
N ILE A 367 -6.54 15.80 3.75
CA ILE A 367 -6.46 15.89 2.28
C ILE A 367 -5.30 16.79 1.87
N LYS A 368 -5.22 18.00 2.44
CA LYS A 368 -4.13 18.95 2.14
C LYS A 368 -2.76 18.37 2.50
N SER A 369 -2.66 17.64 3.62
CA SER A 369 -1.40 17.04 4.07
C SER A 369 -0.98 15.87 3.18
N ARG A 370 -1.94 15.04 2.74
CA ARG A 370 -1.75 13.96 1.78
C ARG A 370 -1.27 14.52 0.45
N ASP A 371 -1.98 15.47 -0.13
CA ASP A 371 -1.64 16.05 -1.45
C ASP A 371 -0.28 16.75 -1.41
N PHE A 372 0.05 17.40 -0.30
CA PHE A 372 1.39 17.96 -0.08
C PHE A 372 2.46 16.87 -0.03
N ALA A 373 2.26 15.81 0.75
CA ALA A 373 3.24 14.73 0.88
C ALA A 373 3.44 13.97 -0.45
N ASP A 374 2.35 13.74 -1.20
CA ASP A 374 2.36 13.11 -2.52
C ASP A 374 3.18 13.95 -3.52
N ALA A 375 2.89 15.25 -3.60
CA ALA A 375 3.62 16.18 -4.46
C ALA A 375 5.10 16.38 -4.07
N GLU A 376 5.48 16.12 -2.82
CA GLU A 376 6.89 16.13 -2.41
C GLU A 376 7.58 14.79 -2.67
N PHE A 377 6.86 13.67 -2.52
CA PHE A 377 7.35 12.33 -2.84
C PHE A 377 7.71 12.20 -4.33
N ASP A 378 6.85 12.70 -5.21
CA ASP A 378 7.08 12.64 -6.67
C ASP A 378 8.33 13.43 -7.12
N LYS A 379 8.77 14.42 -6.33
CA LYS A 379 9.98 15.22 -6.61
C LYS A 379 11.27 14.57 -6.11
N LEU A 380 11.19 13.49 -5.33
CA LEU A 380 12.37 12.85 -4.77
C LEU A 380 13.22 12.22 -5.89
N PRO A 381 14.56 12.32 -5.80
CA PRO A 381 15.42 11.53 -6.67
C PRO A 381 15.15 10.05 -6.36
N PRO A 382 15.24 9.19 -7.36
CA PRO A 382 15.00 7.77 -7.16
C PRO A 382 16.13 7.14 -6.32
N PRO A 383 15.87 6.00 -5.66
CA PRO A 383 16.82 5.38 -4.76
C PRO A 383 18.06 4.92 -5.52
N THR A 384 19.23 5.14 -4.91
CA THR A 384 20.49 4.57 -5.39
C THR A 384 20.56 3.09 -4.95
N PRO A 385 20.70 2.10 -5.87
CA PRO A 385 20.73 0.69 -5.49
C PRO A 385 21.90 0.35 -4.56
N SER A 386 21.62 -0.29 -3.42
CA SER A 386 22.60 -0.50 -2.33
C SER A 386 23.32 -1.86 -2.33
N SER A 387 22.96 -2.82 -3.19
CA SER A 387 23.60 -4.14 -3.18
C SER A 387 24.94 -4.15 -3.94
N THR A 388 26.04 -4.38 -3.23
CA THR A 388 27.34 -4.72 -3.82
C THR A 388 27.27 -6.07 -4.55
N PRO A 389 27.96 -6.25 -5.69
CA PRO A 389 28.08 -7.55 -6.34
C PRO A 389 28.72 -8.56 -5.37
N MET A 390 28.13 -9.76 -5.26
CA MET A 390 28.73 -10.90 -4.57
C MET A 390 30.17 -11.11 -5.09
N PRO A 391 31.17 -11.36 -4.23
CA PRO A 391 32.51 -11.67 -4.68
C PRO A 391 32.48 -12.92 -5.57
N ASP A 392 33.11 -12.81 -6.73
CA ASP A 392 33.29 -13.89 -7.66
C ASP A 392 34.09 -15.05 -7.00
N PHE A 393 33.42 -16.15 -6.68
CA PHE A 393 34.04 -17.37 -6.15
C PHE A 393 34.88 -18.13 -7.20
N SER A 394 35.14 -17.56 -8.40
CA SER A 394 35.97 -18.17 -9.43
C SER A 394 37.46 -18.30 -9.09
N ARG A 395 37.96 -17.73 -7.98
CA ARG A 395 39.40 -17.72 -7.67
C ARG A 395 39.96 -18.91 -6.88
N PHE A 396 39.14 -19.86 -6.43
CA PHE A 396 39.65 -21.07 -5.77
C PHE A 396 39.14 -22.35 -6.46
N GLY A 397 39.85 -22.80 -7.49
CA GLY A 397 39.65 -24.16 -8.02
C GLY A 397 40.15 -24.34 -9.45
N ARG A 398 41.43 -24.66 -9.63
CA ARG A 398 41.96 -25.16 -10.89
C ARG A 398 41.35 -26.53 -11.20
N GLY A 399 40.58 -26.64 -12.29
CA GLY A 399 40.44 -27.89 -13.04
C GLY A 399 39.03 -28.31 -13.42
N ALA A 400 38.42 -27.66 -14.42
CA ALA A 400 37.47 -28.31 -15.34
C ALA A 400 37.29 -27.42 -16.59
N ARG A 401 37.39 -28.01 -17.78
CA ARG A 401 37.18 -27.35 -19.07
C ARG A 401 35.68 -27.28 -19.39
N GLY A 402 35.21 -26.11 -19.81
CA GLY A 402 33.96 -25.93 -20.56
C GLY A 402 32.87 -25.16 -19.83
N GLY A 403 32.73 -23.87 -20.13
CA GLY A 403 31.64 -23.01 -19.65
C GLY A 403 32.02 -21.53 -19.75
N GLY A 404 31.41 -20.80 -20.68
CA GLY A 404 31.62 -19.36 -20.85
C GLY A 404 31.15 -18.59 -19.62
N GLY A 405 32.04 -17.76 -19.06
CA GLY A 405 31.72 -16.91 -17.92
C GLY A 405 30.76 -15.78 -18.31
N PHE A 406 29.62 -15.70 -17.63
CA PHE A 406 28.74 -14.53 -17.69
C PHE A 406 29.38 -13.38 -16.91
N ALA A 407 29.73 -12.29 -17.60
CA ALA A 407 30.06 -11.04 -16.96
C ALA A 407 28.80 -10.45 -16.30
N SER A 408 28.92 -9.97 -15.07
CA SER A 408 27.83 -9.31 -14.34
C SER A 408 27.41 -8.04 -15.08
N ALA A 409 26.12 -7.89 -15.42
CA ALA A 409 25.58 -6.70 -16.06
C ALA A 409 25.72 -5.45 -15.15
N PRO A 410 26.03 -4.26 -15.71
CA PRO A 410 26.08 -3.03 -14.93
C PRO A 410 24.67 -2.58 -14.51
N ARG A 411 24.54 -2.12 -13.26
CA ARG A 411 23.27 -1.62 -12.69
C ARG A 411 22.99 -0.20 -13.19
N VAL A 412 21.79 0.04 -13.72
CA VAL A 412 21.36 1.39 -14.16
C VAL A 412 20.67 2.10 -13.00
N ALA A 413 21.05 3.35 -12.76
CA ALA A 413 20.40 4.23 -11.80
C ALA A 413 19.02 4.65 -12.34
N LEU A 414 18.00 4.55 -11.49
CA LEU A 414 16.64 5.03 -11.75
C LEU A 414 16.64 6.55 -12.02
N SER A 415 15.61 7.11 -12.68
CA SER A 415 15.53 8.57 -12.98
C SER A 415 14.50 9.41 -12.20
N SER A 416 13.49 8.83 -11.54
CA SER A 416 12.48 9.56 -10.73
C SER A 416 11.70 8.66 -9.77
N MET A 417 11.23 9.19 -8.62
CA MET A 417 10.33 8.48 -7.69
C MET A 417 8.88 8.38 -8.17
N SER A 418 8.45 9.25 -9.09
CA SER A 418 7.15 9.14 -9.77
C SER A 418 6.96 7.78 -10.47
N ARG A 419 8.07 7.07 -10.78
CA ARG A 419 8.09 5.69 -11.32
C ARG A 419 7.40 4.65 -10.43
N TYR A 420 7.32 4.86 -9.10
CA TYR A 420 6.59 3.99 -8.17
C TYR A 420 5.11 4.37 -8.02
N ASN A 421 4.69 5.47 -8.65
CA ASN A 421 3.39 6.13 -8.48
C ASN A 421 2.62 6.26 -9.82
N VAL A 422 2.77 5.30 -10.75
CA VAL A 422 2.19 5.40 -12.11
C VAL A 422 0.94 4.53 -12.29
N ARG A 423 -0.13 5.14 -12.83
CA ARG A 423 -1.46 4.52 -13.05
C ARG A 423 -1.69 3.91 -14.47
N GLY A 424 -0.71 3.92 -15.41
CA GLY A 424 -0.92 3.60 -16.84
C GLY A 424 -0.12 2.39 -17.41
N GLY A 425 -0.68 1.73 -18.45
CA GLY A 425 -0.17 0.48 -19.08
C GLY A 425 0.92 0.62 -20.18
N VAL A 426 1.16 -0.47 -20.93
CA VAL A 426 2.32 -0.69 -21.85
C VAL A 426 1.99 -0.47 -23.35
N CYS A 427 2.33 0.70 -23.92
CA CYS A 427 1.81 1.14 -25.24
C CYS A 427 2.79 1.99 -26.10
N PHE A 428 2.37 2.36 -27.33
CA PHE A 428 3.05 3.25 -28.30
C PHE A 428 2.19 4.44 -28.75
N THR A 429 2.75 5.57 -29.18
CA THR A 429 1.93 6.61 -29.85
C THR A 429 1.52 6.19 -31.27
N GLY A 430 0.40 6.72 -31.76
CA GLY A 430 -0.21 6.30 -33.03
C GLY A 430 0.66 6.44 -34.28
N ASP A 431 1.62 7.37 -34.26
CA ASP A 431 2.55 7.62 -35.35
C ASP A 431 3.77 6.69 -35.38
N SER A 432 3.92 5.80 -34.39
CA SER A 432 5.04 4.84 -34.35
C SER A 432 5.01 3.87 -35.56
N PRO A 433 6.12 3.66 -36.28
CA PRO A 433 6.13 2.87 -37.51
C PRO A 433 6.30 1.37 -37.25
N VAL A 434 5.31 0.56 -37.63
CA VAL A 434 5.34 -0.91 -37.56
C VAL A 434 5.76 -1.49 -38.92
N THR A 435 6.63 -2.49 -38.89
CA THR A 435 7.13 -3.16 -40.11
C THR A 435 6.16 -4.25 -40.58
N LEU A 436 5.70 -4.13 -41.82
CA LEU A 436 4.84 -5.09 -42.51
C LEU A 436 5.63 -6.30 -43.04
N SER A 437 4.90 -7.33 -43.47
CA SER A 437 5.47 -8.57 -44.04
C SER A 437 6.32 -8.37 -45.30
N ASP A 438 6.06 -7.31 -46.06
CA ASP A 438 6.81 -6.93 -47.28
C ASP A 438 8.01 -6.01 -46.99
N GLY A 439 8.28 -5.71 -45.71
CA GLY A 439 9.37 -4.83 -45.27
C GLY A 439 9.04 -3.33 -45.33
N THR A 440 7.84 -2.95 -45.79
CA THR A 440 7.38 -1.56 -45.70
C THR A 440 6.96 -1.22 -44.27
N LYS A 441 6.88 0.08 -43.94
CA LYS A 441 6.50 0.56 -42.61
C LYS A 441 5.19 1.33 -42.67
N VAL A 442 4.30 1.09 -41.72
CA VAL A 442 3.02 1.81 -41.56
C VAL A 442 2.86 2.31 -40.13
N ARG A 443 2.05 3.36 -39.93
CA ARG A 443 1.74 3.86 -38.59
C ARG A 443 0.93 2.83 -37.80
N ILE A 444 1.21 2.67 -36.52
CA ILE A 444 0.51 1.70 -35.67
C ILE A 444 -1.00 1.96 -35.60
N ASP A 445 -1.43 3.23 -35.67
CA ASP A 445 -2.85 3.61 -35.69
C ASP A 445 -3.60 3.27 -37.00
N THR A 446 -2.87 2.90 -38.05
CA THR A 446 -3.45 2.42 -39.32
C THR A 446 -3.65 0.90 -39.35
N LEU A 447 -3.09 0.16 -38.39
CA LEU A 447 -3.28 -1.28 -38.30
C LEU A 447 -4.74 -1.62 -37.99
N ARG A 448 -5.21 -2.71 -38.59
CA ARG A 448 -6.54 -3.32 -38.39
C ARG A 448 -6.42 -4.82 -38.18
N ARG A 449 -7.46 -5.45 -37.64
CA ARG A 449 -7.54 -6.93 -37.61
C ARG A 449 -7.32 -7.49 -39.02
N GLY A 450 -6.52 -8.55 -39.12
CA GLY A 450 -6.11 -9.15 -40.39
C GLY A 450 -4.91 -8.48 -41.06
N SER A 451 -4.32 -7.44 -40.45
CA SER A 451 -3.03 -6.90 -40.93
C SER A 451 -1.92 -7.92 -40.73
N PHE A 452 -1.02 -8.04 -41.69
CA PHE A 452 0.15 -8.93 -41.60
C PHE A 452 1.40 -8.12 -41.30
N ILE A 453 2.02 -8.38 -40.15
CA ILE A 453 3.23 -7.68 -39.67
C ILE A 453 4.39 -8.65 -39.50
N MET A 454 5.62 -8.13 -39.48
CA MET A 454 6.81 -8.92 -39.22
C MET A 454 6.98 -9.19 -37.71
N THR A 455 7.25 -10.45 -37.35
CA THR A 455 7.49 -10.95 -35.99
C THR A 455 8.89 -11.58 -35.89
N GLY A 456 9.29 -11.98 -34.68
CA GLY A 456 10.56 -12.69 -34.44
C GLY A 456 10.71 -14.03 -35.17
N ARG A 457 9.62 -14.60 -35.69
CA ARG A 457 9.60 -15.91 -36.37
C ARG A 457 9.06 -15.88 -37.79
N GLY A 458 8.70 -14.72 -38.31
CA GLY A 458 8.22 -14.54 -39.68
C GLY A 458 7.03 -13.61 -39.74
N VAL A 459 6.08 -13.89 -40.61
CA VAL A 459 4.87 -13.07 -40.78
C VAL A 459 3.79 -13.51 -39.80
N GLY A 460 3.25 -12.57 -39.03
CA GLY A 460 2.14 -12.80 -38.10
C GLY A 460 0.93 -11.94 -38.44
N GLU A 461 -0.27 -12.47 -38.19
CA GLU A 461 -1.53 -11.76 -38.40
C GLU A 461 -1.99 -11.07 -37.11
N VAL A 462 -2.43 -9.82 -37.23
CA VAL A 462 -2.98 -9.03 -36.11
C VAL A 462 -4.40 -9.47 -35.80
N SER A 463 -4.65 -9.87 -34.55
CA SER A 463 -5.98 -10.21 -34.05
C SER A 463 -6.76 -8.96 -33.64
N ALA A 464 -6.15 -8.06 -32.88
CA ALA A 464 -6.80 -6.83 -32.41
C ALA A 464 -5.77 -5.73 -32.10
N ILE A 465 -6.23 -4.48 -32.12
CA ILE A 465 -5.47 -3.30 -31.73
C ILE A 465 -6.18 -2.68 -30.54
N VAL A 466 -5.44 -2.39 -29.47
CA VAL A 466 -5.96 -1.71 -28.28
C VAL A 466 -5.63 -0.24 -28.39
N LYS A 467 -6.63 0.63 -28.49
CA LYS A 467 -6.48 2.08 -28.52
C LYS A 467 -6.89 2.64 -27.16
N THR A 468 -5.91 2.99 -26.35
CA THR A 468 -6.11 3.57 -25.01
C THR A 468 -6.09 5.08 -25.13
N ARG A 469 -7.21 5.75 -24.82
CA ARG A 469 -7.30 7.21 -24.87
C ARG A 469 -6.42 7.85 -23.79
N VAL A 470 -5.71 8.91 -24.14
CA VAL A 470 -4.88 9.70 -23.21
C VAL A 470 -5.48 11.10 -23.09
N SER A 471 -5.62 11.61 -21.87
CA SER A 471 -6.04 12.99 -21.61
C SER A 471 -4.82 13.87 -21.34
N GLY A 472 -4.43 14.70 -22.32
CA GLY A 472 -3.28 15.59 -22.20
C GLY A 472 -1.99 14.94 -22.71
N THR A 473 -1.03 14.75 -21.81
CA THR A 473 0.33 14.30 -22.12
C THR A 473 0.64 12.96 -21.45
N THR A 474 1.62 12.22 -21.99
CA THR A 474 2.12 10.97 -21.40
C THR A 474 3.63 10.86 -21.59
N ASP A 475 4.29 10.11 -20.70
CA ASP A 475 5.72 9.84 -20.79
C ASP A 475 6.04 8.90 -21.97
N ILE A 476 6.97 9.31 -22.83
CA ILE A 476 7.41 8.57 -24.01
C ILE A 476 8.94 8.55 -24.10
N CYS A 477 9.50 7.36 -24.35
CA CYS A 477 10.88 7.18 -24.78
C CYS A 477 10.93 7.14 -26.31
N MET A 478 11.85 7.90 -26.91
CA MET A 478 12.06 7.94 -28.36
C MET A 478 13.30 7.13 -28.76
N ILE A 479 13.11 6.07 -29.55
CA ILE A 479 14.20 5.22 -30.08
C ILE A 479 14.05 5.20 -31.61
N GLY A 480 14.92 5.94 -32.32
CA GLY A 480 14.71 6.19 -33.74
C GLY A 480 13.36 6.88 -33.95
N ASP A 481 12.52 6.33 -34.82
CA ASP A 481 11.15 6.82 -35.06
C ASP A 481 10.11 6.17 -34.14
N MET A 482 10.52 5.22 -33.27
CA MET A 482 9.62 4.58 -32.30
C MET A 482 9.38 5.48 -31.10
N LYS A 483 8.10 5.73 -30.79
CA LYS A 483 7.63 6.47 -29.61
C LYS A 483 6.89 5.53 -28.68
N VAL A 484 7.59 5.06 -27.67
CA VAL A 484 7.16 3.96 -26.81
C VAL A 484 7.06 4.42 -25.37
N THR A 485 6.05 3.95 -24.64
CA THR A 485 5.96 4.19 -23.20
C THR A 485 7.16 3.56 -22.46
N PRO A 486 7.64 4.13 -21.34
CA PRO A 486 8.85 3.68 -20.65
C PRO A 486 8.85 2.20 -20.25
N TRP A 487 7.68 1.59 -20.11
CA TRP A 487 7.48 0.26 -19.53
C TRP A 487 7.06 -0.80 -20.56
N HIS A 488 7.05 -0.50 -21.85
CA HIS A 488 6.76 -1.52 -22.86
C HIS A 488 8.05 -2.31 -23.18
N PRO A 489 8.13 -3.64 -22.94
CA PRO A 489 9.34 -4.40 -23.18
C PRO A 489 9.82 -4.36 -24.63
N ILE A 490 11.10 -4.06 -24.80
CA ILE A 490 11.79 -4.05 -26.10
C ILE A 490 13.03 -4.94 -26.04
N HIS A 491 13.39 -5.53 -27.17
CA HIS A 491 14.62 -6.29 -27.32
C HIS A 491 15.73 -5.36 -27.83
N TYR A 492 16.64 -4.99 -26.92
CA TYR A 492 17.70 -4.04 -27.17
C TYR A 492 19.02 -4.58 -26.62
N ASP A 493 20.08 -4.50 -27.43
CA ASP A 493 21.43 -4.98 -27.07
C ASP A 493 21.45 -6.45 -26.58
N GLY A 494 20.74 -7.32 -27.32
CA GLY A 494 20.70 -8.77 -27.05
C GLY A 494 19.88 -9.21 -25.84
N ALA A 495 19.10 -8.32 -25.21
CA ALA A 495 18.23 -8.65 -24.09
C ALA A 495 16.90 -7.89 -24.12
N TRP A 496 15.87 -8.45 -23.48
CA TRP A 496 14.61 -7.77 -23.22
C TRP A 496 14.75 -6.78 -22.06
N ARG A 497 14.35 -5.52 -22.28
CA ARG A 497 14.51 -4.40 -21.33
C ARG A 497 13.35 -3.42 -21.45
N PHE A 498 13.19 -2.55 -20.45
CA PHE A 498 12.27 -1.43 -20.54
C PHE A 498 12.96 -0.18 -21.14
N PRO A 499 12.33 0.55 -22.07
CA PRO A 499 12.87 1.78 -22.64
C PRO A 499 13.26 2.83 -21.58
N GLY A 500 12.53 2.90 -20.46
CA GLY A 500 12.82 3.81 -19.34
C GLY A 500 14.11 3.49 -18.57
N ASP A 501 14.69 2.32 -18.80
CA ASP A 501 16.01 1.94 -18.28
C ASP A 501 17.14 2.33 -19.24
N LEU A 502 16.81 2.69 -20.49
CA LEU A 502 17.77 3.03 -21.54
C LEU A 502 17.81 4.53 -21.81
N LEU A 503 16.66 5.20 -21.69
CA LEU A 503 16.45 6.58 -22.09
C LEU A 503 15.67 7.36 -21.03
N GLN A 504 15.89 8.67 -21.01
CA GLN A 504 15.06 9.58 -20.23
C GLN A 504 13.73 9.82 -20.95
N PRO A 505 12.57 9.52 -20.32
CA PRO A 505 11.27 9.79 -20.90
C PRO A 505 11.03 11.29 -21.11
N GLN A 506 10.24 11.61 -22.12
CA GLN A 506 9.77 12.97 -22.40
C GLN A 506 8.26 13.00 -22.36
N GLU A 507 7.72 14.09 -21.82
CA GLU A 507 6.28 14.32 -21.80
C GLU A 507 5.80 14.70 -23.21
N VAL A 508 4.95 13.87 -23.79
CA VAL A 508 4.47 14.04 -25.17
C VAL A 508 2.95 14.12 -25.17
N GLU A 509 2.41 15.13 -25.87
CA GLU A 509 0.98 15.23 -26.13
C GLU A 509 0.58 14.19 -27.18
N CYS A 510 -0.40 13.35 -26.85
CA CYS A 510 -0.98 12.40 -27.79
C CYS A 510 -2.43 12.09 -27.41
N GLU A 511 -3.28 11.87 -28.41
CA GLU A 511 -4.71 11.56 -28.18
C GLU A 511 -4.92 10.13 -27.66
N ALA A 512 -4.03 9.21 -28.02
CA ALA A 512 -4.12 7.81 -27.64
C ALA A 512 -2.77 7.11 -27.76
N VAL A 513 -2.65 6.01 -27.02
CA VAL A 513 -1.57 5.04 -27.14
C VAL A 513 -2.11 3.66 -27.53
N TYR A 514 -1.29 2.89 -28.24
CA TYR A 514 -1.68 1.70 -28.98
C TYR A 514 -0.88 0.48 -28.54
N SER A 515 -1.55 -0.67 -28.42
CA SER A 515 -0.93 -1.98 -28.22
C SER A 515 -1.56 -2.99 -29.18
N VAL A 516 -0.84 -4.06 -29.52
CA VAL A 516 -1.27 -5.03 -30.52
C VAL A 516 -1.43 -6.40 -29.88
N LEU A 517 -2.50 -7.12 -30.25
CA LEU A 517 -2.69 -8.54 -29.98
C LEU A 517 -2.54 -9.30 -31.32
N MET A 518 -1.62 -10.26 -31.37
CA MET A 518 -1.42 -11.14 -32.52
C MET A 518 -2.44 -12.28 -32.53
N MET A 519 -2.58 -13.01 -33.62
CA MET A 519 -3.33 -14.28 -33.63
C MET A 519 -2.67 -15.30 -32.68
N PRO A 520 -3.43 -16.26 -32.12
CA PRO A 520 -2.90 -17.18 -31.12
C PRO A 520 -1.78 -18.03 -31.71
N SER A 521 -0.63 -18.08 -31.03
CA SER A 521 0.50 -18.93 -31.36
C SER A 521 1.04 -19.62 -30.11
N PRO A 522 1.51 -20.88 -30.19
CA PRO A 522 2.21 -21.54 -29.10
C PRO A 522 3.65 -21.05 -28.89
N TYR A 523 4.17 -20.16 -29.75
CA TYR A 523 5.54 -19.64 -29.67
C TYR A 523 5.56 -18.17 -29.23
N VAL A 524 6.35 -17.87 -28.19
CA VAL A 524 6.46 -16.52 -27.61
C VAL A 524 6.97 -15.50 -28.65
N GLU A 525 7.86 -15.94 -29.55
CA GLU A 525 8.47 -15.09 -30.56
C GLU A 525 7.47 -14.66 -31.67
N ASP A 526 6.38 -15.40 -31.88
CA ASP A 526 5.29 -14.98 -32.77
C ASP A 526 4.47 -13.83 -32.18
N HIS A 527 4.55 -13.63 -30.86
CA HIS A 527 3.95 -12.51 -30.14
C HIS A 527 4.95 -11.38 -29.90
N SER A 528 5.62 -11.03 -31.00
CA SER A 528 6.50 -9.87 -31.08
C SER A 528 6.27 -9.16 -32.41
N MET A 529 6.62 -7.88 -32.47
CA MET A 529 6.58 -7.12 -33.70
C MET A 529 7.82 -6.24 -33.82
N TYR A 530 8.10 -5.76 -35.03
CA TYR A 530 9.14 -4.75 -35.24
C TYR A 530 8.52 -3.37 -35.35
N VAL A 531 8.89 -2.48 -34.42
CA VAL A 531 8.60 -1.06 -34.50
C VAL A 531 9.90 -0.35 -34.83
N ASP A 532 9.92 0.33 -35.96
CA ASP A 532 11.13 0.78 -36.63
C ASP A 532 12.12 -0.39 -36.88
N ALA A 533 13.26 -0.42 -36.19
CA ALA A 533 14.26 -1.48 -36.27
C ALA A 533 14.33 -2.35 -35.00
N ILE A 534 13.47 -2.08 -34.02
CA ILE A 534 13.53 -2.71 -32.70
C ILE A 534 12.40 -3.73 -32.58
N GLN A 535 12.75 -4.94 -32.13
CA GLN A 535 11.76 -5.95 -31.80
C GLN A 535 11.13 -5.61 -30.44
N VAL A 536 9.81 -5.65 -30.38
CA VAL A 536 9.00 -5.33 -29.18
C VAL A 536 8.00 -6.44 -28.91
N VAL A 537 7.48 -6.53 -27.69
CA VAL A 537 6.52 -7.56 -27.31
C VAL A 537 5.08 -7.15 -27.68
N THR A 538 4.24 -8.09 -28.09
CA THR A 538 2.79 -7.84 -28.25
C THR A 538 2.02 -8.40 -27.05
N LEU A 539 0.75 -8.02 -26.89
CA LEU A 539 -0.10 -8.60 -25.86
C LEU A 539 -0.35 -10.09 -26.12
N GLY A 540 -0.66 -10.85 -25.06
CA GLY A 540 -0.99 -12.27 -25.14
C GLY A 540 0.21 -13.19 -25.40
N HIS A 541 1.43 -12.75 -25.08
CA HIS A 541 2.66 -13.39 -25.55
C HIS A 541 3.03 -14.75 -24.94
N GLY A 542 2.23 -15.27 -24.01
CA GLY A 542 2.39 -16.61 -23.43
C GLY A 542 3.41 -16.71 -22.30
N LEU A 543 4.07 -15.61 -21.91
CA LEU A 543 4.97 -15.61 -20.73
C LEU A 543 4.18 -15.20 -19.49
N VAL A 544 3.72 -16.22 -18.77
CA VAL A 544 3.05 -16.12 -17.47
C VAL A 544 3.85 -16.97 -16.49
N ASN A 545 4.05 -16.48 -15.26
CA ASN A 545 4.93 -17.04 -14.23
C ASN A 545 5.02 -18.58 -14.24
N THR A 546 6.12 -19.10 -14.76
CA THR A 546 6.52 -20.52 -14.69
C THR A 546 7.94 -20.59 -14.13
N GLU A 547 8.31 -21.71 -13.52
CA GLU A 547 9.52 -21.93 -12.70
C GLU A 547 10.88 -21.58 -13.35
N ASN A 548 10.90 -21.12 -14.61
CA ASN A 548 12.10 -20.75 -15.37
C ASN A 548 12.10 -19.31 -15.94
N VAL A 549 11.14 -18.43 -15.56
CA VAL A 549 10.91 -17.11 -16.21
C VAL A 549 11.03 -15.92 -15.24
N GLU A 550 11.56 -16.11 -14.02
CA GLU A 550 11.61 -15.07 -12.98
C GLU A 550 12.40 -13.79 -13.34
N ASN A 551 13.19 -13.81 -14.43
CA ASN A 551 14.03 -12.67 -14.84
C ASN A 551 13.71 -12.10 -16.23
N ASP A 552 12.61 -12.51 -16.88
CA ASP A 552 12.20 -11.94 -18.16
C ASP A 552 11.23 -10.77 -17.93
N VAL A 553 11.61 -9.56 -18.34
CA VAL A 553 10.80 -8.33 -18.16
C VAL A 553 9.45 -8.37 -18.87
N ARG A 554 9.26 -9.31 -19.81
CA ARG A 554 7.98 -9.53 -20.48
C ARG A 554 6.98 -10.28 -19.61
N ASN A 555 7.44 -11.03 -18.61
CA ASN A 555 6.58 -11.88 -17.78
C ASN A 555 5.49 -11.05 -17.09
N HIS A 556 4.23 -11.32 -17.42
CA HIS A 556 3.10 -10.58 -16.86
C HIS A 556 1.86 -11.46 -16.82
N GLU A 557 1.18 -11.52 -15.67
CA GLU A 557 0.06 -12.44 -15.44
C GLU A 557 -1.12 -12.24 -16.39
N PHE A 558 -1.52 -10.98 -16.59
CA PHE A 558 -2.58 -10.64 -17.55
C PHE A 558 -2.06 -10.43 -18.98
N PHE A 559 -1.15 -9.48 -19.21
CA PHE A 559 -0.67 -9.17 -20.57
C PHE A 559 0.08 -10.32 -21.25
N GLY A 560 0.63 -11.29 -20.49
CA GLY A 560 1.19 -12.53 -21.05
C GLY A 560 0.15 -13.62 -21.29
N ASN A 561 -1.04 -13.54 -20.70
CA ASN A 561 -2.09 -14.54 -20.87
C ASN A 561 -2.98 -14.20 -22.08
N TYR A 562 -2.79 -14.93 -23.18
CA TYR A 562 -3.54 -14.71 -24.42
C TYR A 562 -5.06 -14.74 -24.22
N SER A 563 -5.57 -15.76 -23.52
CA SER A 563 -7.01 -15.94 -23.32
C SER A 563 -7.60 -14.80 -22.50
N ALA A 564 -6.92 -14.37 -21.44
CA ALA A 564 -7.38 -13.27 -20.59
C ALA A 564 -7.41 -11.93 -21.35
N VAL A 565 -6.37 -11.63 -22.14
CA VAL A 565 -6.35 -10.42 -22.98
C VAL A 565 -7.47 -10.48 -24.02
N PHE A 566 -7.62 -11.60 -24.73
CA PHE A 566 -8.66 -11.78 -25.74
C PHE A 566 -10.07 -11.60 -25.16
N ASP A 567 -10.33 -12.20 -24.00
CA ASP A 567 -11.61 -12.08 -23.30
C ASP A 567 -11.87 -10.65 -22.79
N GLY A 568 -10.83 -9.91 -22.39
CA GLY A 568 -10.95 -8.49 -22.06
C GLY A 568 -11.27 -7.63 -23.28
N LEU A 569 -10.65 -7.91 -24.43
CA LEU A 569 -10.82 -7.12 -25.65
C LEU A 569 -12.17 -7.36 -26.33
N ARG A 570 -12.71 -8.58 -26.30
CA ARG A 570 -14.02 -8.88 -26.92
C ARG A 570 -15.19 -8.11 -26.32
N GLU A 571 -15.01 -7.55 -25.13
CA GLU A 571 -16.01 -6.73 -24.46
C GLU A 571 -15.94 -5.24 -24.83
N LEU A 572 -14.90 -4.81 -25.55
CA LEU A 572 -14.70 -3.42 -25.95
C LEU A 572 -15.37 -3.11 -27.29
N LYS A 573 -15.78 -1.84 -27.45
CA LYS A 573 -16.27 -1.32 -28.73
C LYS A 573 -15.19 -1.44 -29.80
N GLY A 574 -15.58 -1.85 -31.01
CA GLY A 574 -14.69 -2.01 -32.16
C GLY A 574 -14.05 -3.40 -32.30
N PHE A 575 -14.12 -4.27 -31.28
CA PHE A 575 -13.51 -5.62 -31.37
C PHE A 575 -14.09 -6.47 -32.50
N TYR A 576 -15.42 -6.49 -32.64
CA TYR A 576 -16.14 -7.23 -33.70
C TYR A 576 -16.29 -6.45 -35.01
N GLU A 577 -15.77 -5.21 -35.07
CA GLU A 577 -15.83 -4.36 -36.25
C GLU A 577 -14.50 -4.49 -37.03
N ASP A 578 -13.65 -3.46 -36.99
CA ASP A 578 -12.35 -3.45 -37.66
C ASP A 578 -11.20 -3.94 -36.75
N GLY A 579 -11.53 -4.35 -35.52
CA GLY A 579 -10.60 -4.87 -34.52
C GLY A 579 -9.86 -3.80 -33.73
N VAL A 580 -10.17 -2.51 -33.90
CA VAL A 580 -9.64 -1.43 -33.07
C VAL A 580 -10.51 -1.26 -31.84
N CYS A 581 -10.01 -1.75 -30.71
CA CYS A 581 -10.71 -1.80 -29.44
C CYS A 581 -10.42 -0.53 -28.63
N GLU A 582 -11.41 0.33 -28.44
CA GLU A 582 -11.24 1.56 -27.67
C GLU A 582 -11.42 1.31 -26.17
N CYS A 583 -10.47 1.78 -25.35
CA CYS A 583 -10.54 1.75 -23.90
C CYS A 583 -10.03 3.04 -23.26
N GLU A 584 -10.42 3.26 -22.00
CA GLU A 584 -9.96 4.39 -21.17
C GLU A 584 -8.85 3.99 -20.19
N GLY A 585 -8.32 2.76 -20.35
CA GLY A 585 -7.27 2.23 -19.50
C GLY A 585 -7.47 0.74 -19.20
N VAL A 586 -6.87 0.30 -18.10
CA VAL A 586 -6.96 -1.09 -17.62
C VAL A 586 -7.94 -1.20 -16.45
N LEU A 587 -8.64 -2.33 -16.40
CA LEU A 587 -9.37 -2.74 -15.21
C LEU A 587 -8.42 -3.56 -14.34
N ARG A 588 -8.37 -3.21 -13.07
CA ARG A 588 -7.65 -4.01 -12.07
C ARG A 588 -8.65 -4.83 -11.29
N ASP A 589 -8.20 -6.00 -10.92
CA ASP A 589 -8.89 -6.80 -9.96
C ASP A 589 -8.91 -6.04 -8.64
N ALA A 590 -10.12 -5.83 -8.13
CA ALA A 590 -10.33 -5.06 -6.91
C ALA A 590 -9.74 -5.79 -5.69
N GLU A 591 -9.55 -7.11 -5.83
CA GLU A 591 -8.90 -7.96 -4.86
C GLU A 591 -7.39 -7.88 -5.11
N THR A 592 -6.82 -8.64 -6.04
CA THR A 592 -5.35 -8.78 -6.20
C THR A 592 -4.58 -7.50 -6.62
N GLY A 593 -5.28 -6.43 -7.03
CA GLY A 593 -4.68 -5.24 -7.63
C GLY A 593 -4.01 -5.47 -9.00
N LEU A 594 -3.98 -6.73 -9.45
CA LEU A 594 -3.45 -7.15 -10.74
C LEU A 594 -4.38 -6.68 -11.86
N ILE A 595 -3.83 -6.49 -13.04
CA ILE A 595 -4.66 -6.15 -14.19
C ILE A 595 -5.54 -7.36 -14.52
N LYS A 596 -6.83 -7.15 -14.74
CA LYS A 596 -7.79 -8.21 -15.11
C LYS A 596 -8.56 -7.94 -16.40
N GLY A 597 -8.40 -6.76 -16.99
CA GLY A 597 -9.15 -6.39 -18.18
C GLY A 597 -8.88 -4.97 -18.65
N PHE A 598 -9.78 -4.47 -19.49
CA PHE A 598 -9.70 -3.14 -20.09
C PHE A 598 -10.97 -2.33 -19.77
N ALA A 599 -10.81 -1.04 -19.48
CA ALA A 599 -11.92 -0.16 -19.10
C ALA A 599 -12.69 0.33 -20.33
N LYS A 600 -14.00 0.09 -20.39
CA LYS A 600 -14.88 0.47 -21.51
C LYS A 600 -15.03 1.98 -21.61
N SER A 601 -15.06 2.54 -22.83
CA SER A 601 -15.40 3.94 -23.04
C SER A 601 -16.90 4.19 -22.80
N THR A 602 -17.27 5.25 -22.08
CA THR A 602 -18.67 5.61 -21.80
C THR A 602 -19.19 6.69 -22.76
N GLU A 603 -20.29 6.43 -23.47
CA GLU A 603 -20.81 7.28 -24.56
C GLU A 603 -21.62 8.54 -24.13
N LYS A 604 -21.52 9.02 -22.87
CA LYS A 604 -22.24 10.24 -22.45
C LYS A 604 -21.47 11.09 -21.46
N ARG A 605 -21.03 12.29 -21.88
CA ARG A 605 -20.88 13.47 -21.00
C ARG A 605 -21.06 14.80 -21.76
N GLU A 606 -22.31 15.24 -21.94
CA GLU A 606 -22.67 16.66 -21.79
C GLU A 606 -23.13 16.85 -20.35
N THR A 607 -22.20 16.79 -19.41
CA THR A 607 -22.27 17.34 -18.03
C THR A 607 -21.01 16.87 -17.32
N LEU A 608 -20.24 17.85 -16.84
CA LEU A 608 -19.06 17.65 -16.00
C LEU A 608 -19.50 16.95 -14.70
N VAL A 609 -19.14 15.68 -14.56
CA VAL A 609 -19.08 14.99 -13.27
C VAL A 609 -17.71 14.34 -13.20
N ASP A 610 -16.83 14.99 -12.47
CA ASP A 610 -15.69 14.47 -11.72
C ASP A 610 -15.09 13.11 -12.13
N THR A 611 -13.89 13.14 -12.70
CA THR A 611 -12.97 11.98 -12.80
C THR A 611 -11.62 12.26 -12.12
N VAL A 612 -11.51 13.30 -11.29
CA VAL A 612 -10.27 13.63 -10.56
C VAL A 612 -10.59 14.33 -9.25
N ILE A 613 -10.39 13.67 -8.11
CA ILE A 613 -10.12 14.39 -6.86
C ILE A 613 -8.60 14.27 -6.61
N GLY A 614 -7.73 15.25 -6.86
CA GLY A 614 -7.91 16.61 -7.38
C GLY A 614 -6.56 17.20 -7.84
N GLN A 615 -6.57 17.94 -8.96
CA GLN A 615 -5.84 19.21 -9.13
C GLN A 615 -6.58 20.05 -10.20
N PRO A 616 -6.61 21.39 -10.04
CA PRO A 616 -7.22 22.30 -11.01
C PRO A 616 -6.36 22.45 -12.26
N VAL A 617 -6.96 22.30 -13.44
CA VAL A 617 -6.34 22.71 -14.70
C VAL A 617 -6.31 24.24 -14.74
N ARG A 618 -5.10 24.82 -14.85
CA ARG A 618 -4.91 26.23 -15.18
C ARG A 618 -5.30 26.43 -16.65
N VAL A 619 -6.41 27.12 -16.87
CA VAL A 619 -6.70 27.72 -18.19
C VAL A 619 -5.82 28.97 -18.30
N HIS A 620 -4.77 28.89 -19.11
CA HIS A 620 -4.20 30.10 -19.69
C HIS A 620 -5.02 30.46 -20.94
N SER A 621 -5.45 31.72 -20.97
CA SER A 621 -6.28 32.37 -21.99
C SER A 621 -5.89 32.07 -23.43
#